data_AF-A0A1Z3HL32-F1
#
_entry.id   AF-A0A1Z3HL32-F1
#
_cell.length_a   1.000
_cell.length_b   1.000
_cell.length_c   1.000
_cell.angle_alpha   90.00
_cell.angle_beta   90.00
_cell.angle_gamma   90.00
#
_symmetry.space_group_name_H-M   'P 1'
#
loop_
_entity.id
_entity.type
_entity.pdbx_description
1 polymer ?
#
loop_
_entity_poly.entity_id
_entity_poly.type
_entity_poly.pdbx_seq_one_letter_code
_entity_poly.pdbx_strand_id
1 'polypeptide(L)'
;MSTSKLHQLQDNLAALDFEIPAELQQRLDQVSRPETHFPYTFFEPGLQGMINGGATVGDKPTSYYPPVLVQGAGAGVTSKDV
;
A
#
# COMPACT_ATOMS: atom_id res chain seq x y z
N MET A 1 -9.92 6.12 -13.09
CA MET A 1 -10.11 7.11 -14.15
C MET A 1 -11.50 7.73 -13.94
N SER A 2 -11.60 8.95 -13.42
CA SER A 2 -12.89 9.63 -13.28
C SER A 2 -13.07 10.56 -14.49
N THR A 3 -14.18 10.41 -15.21
CA THR A 3 -14.51 11.27 -16.37
C THR A 3 -15.78 12.04 -16.05
N SER A 4 -15.73 13.37 -16.07
CA SER A 4 -16.91 14.21 -15.82
C SER A 4 -17.54 14.76 -17.11
N LYS A 5 -16.90 14.53 -18.27
CA LYS A 5 -17.36 14.99 -19.59
C LYS A 5 -17.36 13.84 -20.60
N LEU A 6 -18.30 13.87 -21.55
CA LEU A 6 -18.47 12.82 -22.54
C LEU A 6 -17.23 12.62 -23.44
N HIS A 7 -16.58 13.70 -23.89
CA HIS A 7 -15.38 13.57 -24.72
C HIS A 7 -14.23 12.89 -23.98
N GLN A 8 -14.08 13.11 -22.67
CA GLN A 8 -13.03 12.46 -21.87
C GLN A 8 -13.23 10.94 -21.83
N LEU A 9 -14.47 10.47 -21.79
CA LEU A 9 -14.76 9.04 -21.90
C LEU A 9 -14.34 8.50 -23.28
N GLN A 10 -14.64 9.23 -24.35
CA GLN A 10 -14.28 8.83 -25.71
C GLN A 10 -12.76 8.77 -25.90
N ASP A 11 -12.05 9.80 -25.45
CA ASP A 11 -10.58 9.87 -25.50
C ASP A 11 -9.94 8.72 -24.70
N ASN A 12 -10.48 8.42 -23.50
CA ASN A 12 -9.98 7.34 -22.65
C ASN A 12 -10.17 5.95 -23.29
N LEU A 13 -11.25 5.75 -24.03
CA LEU A 13 -11.49 4.49 -24.74
C LEU A 13 -10.57 4.38 -25.97
N ALA A 14 -10.41 5.46 -26.73
CA ALA A 14 -9.50 5.50 -27.87
C ALA A 14 -8.01 5.31 -27.48
N ALA A 15 -7.66 5.60 -26.23
CA ALA A 15 -6.32 5.37 -25.70
C ALA A 15 -5.90 3.88 -25.69
N LEU A 16 -6.84 2.94 -25.86
CA LEU A 16 -6.54 1.51 -25.94
C LEU A 16 -6.04 1.07 -27.33
N ASP A 17 -6.30 1.88 -28.37
CA ASP A 17 -6.01 1.55 -29.77
C ASP A 17 -4.66 2.12 -30.26
N PHE A 18 -3.84 2.68 -29.37
CA PHE A 18 -2.52 3.21 -29.72
C PHE A 18 -1.42 2.57 -28.87
N GLU A 19 -0.23 2.45 -29.46
CA GLU A 19 0.98 2.01 -28.78
C GLU A 19 1.91 3.21 -28.53
N ILE A 20 2.53 3.26 -27.35
CA ILE A 20 3.55 4.26 -27.04
C ILE A 20 4.89 3.78 -27.63
N PRO A 21 5.53 4.56 -28.53
CA PRO A 21 6.86 4.25 -29.01
C PRO A 21 7.85 4.09 -27.85
N ALA A 22 8.78 3.12 -27.96
CA ALA A 22 9.70 2.77 -26.88
C ALA A 22 10.48 3.97 -26.30
N GLU A 23 10.91 4.91 -27.15
CA GLU A 23 11.60 6.13 -26.71
C GLU A 23 10.72 7.02 -25.83
N LEU A 24 9.44 7.17 -26.18
CA LEU A 24 8.49 7.95 -25.39
C LEU A 24 8.15 7.24 -24.08
N GLN A 25 8.04 5.91 -24.09
CA GLN A 25 7.84 5.13 -22.88
C GLN A 25 9.01 5.32 -21.90
N GLN A 26 10.25 5.23 -22.39
CA GLN A 26 11.45 5.43 -21.57
C GLN A 26 11.49 6.83 -20.95
N ARG A 27 11.10 7.85 -21.73
CA ARG A 27 11.03 9.23 -21.24
C ARG A 27 9.96 9.39 -20.16
N LEU A 28 8.80 8.75 -20.31
CA LEU A 28 7.75 8.73 -19.29
C LEU A 28 8.22 8.04 -18.01
N ASP A 29 8.90 6.90 -18.12
CA ASP A 29 9.45 6.18 -16.97
C ASP A 29 10.49 7.04 -16.22
N GLN A 30 11.34 7.76 -16.95
CA GLN A 30 12.35 8.62 -16.36
C GLN A 30 11.74 9.77 -15.54
N VAL A 31 10.70 10.43 -16.05
CA VAL A 31 10.09 11.60 -15.38
C VAL A 31 9.05 11.21 -14.32
N SER A 32 8.46 10.02 -14.40
CA SER A 32 7.44 9.54 -13.45
C SER A 32 8.02 8.79 -12.26
N ARG A 33 9.33 8.50 -12.26
CA ARG A 33 10.01 7.84 -11.15
C ARG A 33 9.80 8.65 -9.87
N PRO A 34 9.18 8.06 -8.83
CA PRO A 34 9.01 8.75 -7.57
C PRO A 34 10.39 9.02 -6.96
N GLU A 35 10.58 10.23 -6.46
CA GLU A 35 11.72 10.53 -5.61
C GLU A 35 11.65 9.63 -4.36
N THR A 36 12.78 9.03 -3.98
CA THR A 36 12.86 8.20 -2.77
C THR A 36 12.88 9.13 -1.55
N HIS A 37 11.72 9.68 -1.21
CA HIS A 37 11.56 10.53 -0.05
C HIS A 37 11.15 9.72 1.17
N PHE A 38 12.03 9.70 2.18
CA PHE A 38 11.74 9.31 3.57
C PHE A 38 11.14 7.89 3.74
N PRO A 39 11.07 7.34 4.96
CA PRO A 39 10.27 6.13 5.18
C PRO A 39 8.80 6.38 4.78
N TYR A 40 8.16 5.37 4.18
CA TYR A 40 6.74 5.39 3.87
C TYR A 40 5.92 5.30 5.18
N THR A 41 5.62 6.46 5.76
CA THR A 41 5.03 6.57 7.11
C THR A 41 3.54 6.24 7.19
N PHE A 42 2.89 5.94 6.05
CA PHE A 42 1.46 5.67 6.01
C PHE A 42 1.03 4.60 7.00
N PHE A 43 1.85 3.56 7.18
CA PHE A 43 1.60 2.45 8.10
C PHE A 43 2.30 2.59 9.46
N GLU A 44 2.95 3.72 9.74
CA GLU A 44 3.52 3.97 11.06
C GLU A 44 2.42 4.26 12.10
N PRO A 45 2.62 3.89 13.38
CA PRO A 45 1.58 3.99 14.41
C PRO A 45 0.98 5.39 14.57
N GLY A 46 1.79 6.45 14.39
CA GLY A 46 1.33 7.84 14.51
C GLY A 46 0.28 8.22 13.47
N LEU A 47 0.58 7.95 12.19
CA LEU A 47 -0.33 8.27 11.09
C LEU A 47 -1.55 7.35 11.06
N GLN A 48 -1.38 6.06 11.39
CA GLN A 48 -2.49 5.13 11.59
C GLN A 48 -3.41 5.57 12.74
N GLY A 49 -2.86 6.07 13.84
CA GLY A 49 -3.64 6.64 14.93
C GLY A 49 -4.49 7.83 14.49
N MET A 50 -3.94 8.73 13.67
CA MET A 50 -4.68 9.86 13.10
C MET A 50 -5.81 9.41 12.16
N ILE A 51 -5.54 8.49 11.24
CA ILE A 51 -6.52 7.98 10.26
C ILE A 51 -7.70 7.30 10.98
N ASN A 52 -7.41 6.55 12.04
CA ASN A 52 -8.43 5.83 12.81
C ASN A 52 -9.07 6.69 13.91
N GLY A 53 -8.80 8.00 13.96
CA GLY A 53 -9.36 8.88 14.98
C GLY A 53 -9.00 8.48 16.43
N GLY A 54 -7.84 7.84 16.62
CA GLY A 54 -7.39 7.30 17.91
C GLY A 54 -8.02 5.96 18.29
N ALA A 55 -8.91 5.39 17.48
CA ALA A 55 -9.48 4.08 17.73
C ALA A 55 -8.44 2.97 17.54
N THR A 56 -8.40 2.02 18.48
CA THR A 56 -7.62 0.80 18.30
C THR A 56 -8.34 -0.10 17.29
N VAL A 57 -7.78 -0.21 16.09
CA VAL A 57 -8.27 -1.12 15.05
C VAL A 57 -7.34 -2.32 14.92
N GLY A 58 -7.91 -3.51 14.84
CA GLY A 58 -7.17 -4.75 14.55
C GLY A 58 -7.24 -5.09 13.06
N ASP A 59 -6.33 -5.94 12.58
CA ASP A 59 -6.24 -6.34 11.17
C ASP A 59 -7.56 -6.93 10.65
N LYS A 60 -8.18 -7.84 11.42
CA LYS A 60 -9.47 -8.49 11.08
C LYS A 60 -10.32 -8.80 12.32
N PRO A 61 -11.65 -8.97 12.16
CA PRO A 61 -12.52 -9.53 13.20
C PRO A 61 -12.02 -10.91 13.67
N THR A 62 -12.29 -11.26 14.93
CA THR A 62 -11.85 -12.54 15.54
C THR A 62 -12.31 -13.78 14.76
N SER A 63 -13.38 -13.68 13.96
CA SER A 63 -13.92 -14.79 13.15
C SER A 63 -13.35 -14.90 11.74
N TYR A 64 -12.52 -13.95 11.29
CA TYR A 64 -12.11 -13.85 9.89
C TYR A 64 -11.01 -14.84 9.49
N TYR A 65 -10.08 -15.18 10.40
CA TYR A 65 -9.01 -16.14 10.11
C TYR A 65 -8.66 -16.97 11.35
N PRO A 66 -8.35 -18.28 11.19
CA PRO A 66 -7.84 -19.09 12.29
C PRO A 66 -6.54 -18.50 12.85
N PRO A 67 -6.34 -18.48 14.18
CA PRO A 67 -5.09 -17.99 14.76
C PRO A 67 -3.92 -18.84 14.27
N VAL A 68 -2.93 -18.21 13.62
CA VAL A 68 -1.66 -18.86 13.31
C VAL A 68 -0.80 -18.80 14.56
N LEU A 69 -0.81 -19.88 15.34
CA LEU A 69 0.03 -20.02 16.52
C LEU A 69 1.45 -20.41 16.09
N VAL A 70 2.39 -19.46 16.17
CA VAL A 70 3.81 -19.75 16.05
C VAL A 70 4.38 -19.90 17.47
N GLN A 71 4.69 -21.13 17.87
CA GLN A 71 5.39 -21.42 19.12
C GLN A 71 6.88 -21.55 18.84
N GLY A 72 7.68 -20.69 19.44
CA GLY A 72 9.13 -20.76 19.47
C GLY A 72 9.65 -20.31 20.82
N ALA A 73 10.58 -21.07 21.41
CA ALA A 73 11.33 -20.60 22.56
C ALA A 73 12.30 -19.51 22.09
N GLY A 74 12.12 -18.27 22.57
CA GLY A 74 13.08 -17.22 22.33
C GLY A 74 14.44 -17.63 22.87
N ALA A 75 15.46 -17.64 22.02
CA ALA A 75 16.84 -17.78 22.44
C ALA A 75 17.19 -16.54 23.31
N GLY A 76 17.06 -16.67 24.64
CA GLY A 76 17.46 -15.61 25.56
C GLY A 76 16.64 -15.41 26.84
N VAL A 77 15.67 -16.27 27.20
CA VAL A 77 15.02 -16.17 28.53
C VAL A 77 15.53 -17.25 29.46
N THR A 78 16.51 -16.90 30.29
CA THR A 78 16.84 -17.69 31.49
C THR A 78 15.62 -17.66 32.42
N SER A 79 14.98 -18.81 32.56
CA SER A 79 14.03 -19.03 33.64
C SER A 79 14.73 -18.70 34.96
N LYS A 80 14.20 -17.73 35.69
CA LYS A 80 14.50 -17.58 37.11
C LYS A 80 13.18 -17.56 37.87
N ASP A 81 12.87 -18.79 38.31
CA ASP A 81 12.31 -19.19 39.59
C ASP A 81 10.85 -18.78 39.95
N VAL A 82 10.03 -19.85 39.99
CA VAL A 82 8.97 -20.24 40.95
C VAL A 82 8.09 -19.15 41.56
#